data_AF-A0A955G8S5-F1
#
_entry.id   AF-A0A955G8S5-F1
#
_cell.length_a   1.000
_cell.length_b   1.000
_cell.length_c   1.000
_cell.angle_alpha   90.00
_cell.angle_beta   90.00
_cell.angle_gamma   90.00
#
_symmetry.space_group_name_H-M   'P 1'
#
loop_
_entity.id
_entity.type
_entity.pdbx_description
1 polymer ?
#
loop_
_entity_poly.entity_id
_entity_poly.type
_entity_poly.pdbx_seq_one_letter_code
_entity_poly.pdbx_strand_id
1 'polypeptide(L)'
;MNYSEKEHQTAIVECIAPDGLGFGEGGISVKSQIDQGILTPDTPRHIREFLTNNPNAFKQVEVDDDGCGDGRPWTKVIQEYRDENGEKKIQLFGRSKLRAKVFGGGLVVAASMWRAIQGAPQDEQTVGGDRAFMASKLSEAEFSHGAHSDDHAEGENCGCGAIDKYPVITTNAIKYRPQITSALEALYGDEFEGNKSEIEQVFGVYEALAKNNGYFADASGRQSMEQILGSGAVVKELQGHHIEETIIINDVEGTTLDQQLFTEIVKNAGGDHRPRIVQAFSIDVWRGRAIADKVAEIAQEEDTTVDGRRVIRLAYADFLIRTLAVAGTLTAGDLPVYRRTTQ
;
A
#
# COMPACT_ATOMS: atom_id res chain seq x y z
N MET A 1 12.80 -17.18 2.25
CA MET A 1 13.69 -17.47 1.09
C MET A 1 14.99 -16.68 1.27
N ASN A 2 16.15 -17.27 0.98
CA ASN A 2 17.41 -16.51 0.96
C ASN A 2 17.45 -15.66 -0.31
N TYR A 3 17.33 -14.33 -0.19
CA TYR A 3 17.40 -13.35 -1.29
C TYR A 3 18.80 -13.20 -1.92
N SER A 4 19.68 -14.17 -1.71
CA SER A 4 21.07 -14.17 -2.14
C SER A 4 21.18 -14.84 -3.50
N GLU A 5 21.60 -14.08 -4.51
CA GLU A 5 21.94 -14.50 -5.88
C GLU A 5 20.80 -14.57 -6.91
N LYS A 6 20.00 -13.50 -7.06
CA LYS A 6 19.47 -13.16 -8.39
C LYS A 6 20.49 -12.28 -9.12
N GLU A 7 20.84 -12.68 -10.34
CA GLU A 7 21.67 -11.88 -11.26
C GLU A 7 21.20 -10.42 -11.25
N HIS A 8 22.14 -9.47 -11.23
CA HIS A 8 21.83 -8.04 -11.25
C HIS A 8 21.23 -7.64 -12.60
N GLN A 9 19.94 -7.97 -12.81
CA GLN A 9 19.16 -7.36 -13.87
C GLN A 9 19.17 -5.86 -13.66
N THR A 10 19.49 -5.12 -14.73
CA THR A 10 19.53 -3.66 -14.66
C THR A 10 18.10 -3.17 -14.49
N ALA A 11 17.82 -2.57 -13.34
CA ALA A 11 16.53 -1.95 -13.10
C ALA A 11 16.49 -0.55 -13.70
N ILE A 12 15.37 -0.19 -14.34
CA ILE A 12 15.11 1.13 -14.87
C ILE A 12 13.96 1.80 -14.11
N VAL A 13 13.97 3.13 -14.08
CA VAL A 13 12.87 3.93 -13.54
C VAL A 13 12.32 4.82 -14.64
N GLU A 14 11.03 4.68 -14.92
CA GLU A 14 10.32 5.43 -15.94
C GLU A 14 9.20 6.26 -15.31
N CYS A 15 8.99 7.48 -15.81
CA CYS A 15 7.84 8.28 -15.42
C CYS A 15 6.66 7.91 -16.33
N ILE A 16 5.71 7.14 -15.81
CA ILE A 16 4.60 6.58 -16.60
C ILE A 16 3.36 7.50 -16.61
N ALA A 17 3.29 8.44 -15.67
CA ALA A 17 2.23 9.45 -15.63
C ALA A 17 2.82 10.77 -15.09
N PRO A 18 3.42 11.62 -15.94
CA PRO A 18 4.13 12.83 -15.51
C PRO A 18 3.22 13.90 -14.90
N ASP A 19 1.95 13.95 -15.30
CA ASP A 19 0.95 14.88 -14.77
C ASP A 19 0.09 14.27 -13.65
N GLY A 20 0.44 13.06 -13.22
CA GLY A 20 -0.28 12.23 -12.28
C GLY A 20 -1.38 11.36 -12.89
N LEU A 21 -2.10 10.65 -12.03
CA LEU A 21 -3.13 9.68 -12.44
C LEU A 21 -4.31 10.32 -13.18
N GLY A 22 -4.51 11.64 -13.07
CA GLY A 22 -5.59 12.36 -13.75
C GLY A 22 -6.97 12.15 -13.12
N PHE A 23 -7.05 11.44 -11.99
CA PHE A 23 -8.24 11.29 -11.18
C PHE A 23 -7.90 11.35 -9.70
N GLY A 24 -8.79 11.96 -8.92
CA GLY A 24 -8.71 11.97 -7.47
C GLY A 24 -9.58 13.06 -6.86
N GLU A 25 -9.93 12.89 -5.60
CA GLU A 25 -10.72 13.86 -4.82
C GLU A 25 -10.11 14.16 -3.44
N GLY A 26 -8.92 13.65 -3.19
CA GLY A 26 -8.19 13.88 -1.95
C GLY A 26 -7.46 15.22 -1.92
N GLY A 27 -6.95 15.56 -0.73
CA GLY A 27 -6.31 16.85 -0.48
C GLY A 27 -4.81 16.91 -0.81
N ILE A 28 -4.17 15.77 -1.08
CA ILE A 28 -2.72 15.72 -1.37
C ILE A 28 -2.51 16.12 -2.83
N SER A 29 -1.88 17.27 -3.05
CA SER A 29 -1.67 17.84 -4.38
C SER A 29 -0.31 18.51 -4.51
N VAL A 30 0.46 18.12 -5.53
CA VAL A 30 1.75 18.77 -5.85
C VAL A 30 1.54 20.22 -6.23
N LYS A 31 0.53 20.50 -7.08
CA LYS A 31 0.24 21.87 -7.55
C LYS A 31 -0.11 22.78 -6.38
N SER A 32 -1.03 22.34 -5.51
CA SER A 32 -1.43 23.11 -4.35
C SER A 32 -0.27 23.36 -3.38
N GLN A 33 0.61 22.36 -3.18
CA GLN A 33 1.76 22.52 -2.29
C GLN A 33 2.82 23.48 -2.86
N ILE A 34 3.00 23.54 -4.19
CA ILE A 34 3.84 24.56 -4.85
C ILE A 34 3.22 25.95 -4.69
N ASP A 35 1.92 26.09 -4.95
CA ASP A 35 1.19 27.36 -4.84
C ASP A 35 1.24 27.93 -3.40
N GLN A 36 1.23 27.04 -2.40
CA GLN A 36 1.35 27.41 -0.98
C GLN A 36 2.80 27.65 -0.53
N GLY A 37 3.81 27.43 -1.40
CA GLY A 37 5.22 27.57 -1.08
C GLY A 37 5.74 26.52 -0.08
N ILE A 38 5.04 25.39 0.07
CA ILE A 38 5.52 24.23 0.83
C ILE A 38 6.65 23.55 0.04
N LEU A 39 6.43 23.41 -1.26
CA LEU A 39 7.38 22.92 -2.24
C LEU A 39 7.93 24.05 -3.11
N THR A 40 8.99 23.71 -3.85
CA THR A 40 9.52 24.57 -4.90
C THR A 40 9.14 24.04 -6.28
N PRO A 41 9.04 24.90 -7.31
CA PRO A 41 8.79 24.46 -8.68
C PRO A 41 9.84 23.47 -9.22
N ASP A 42 11.05 23.48 -8.67
CA ASP A 42 12.14 22.56 -9.02
C ASP A 42 12.06 21.19 -8.33
N THR A 43 11.23 21.03 -7.29
CA THR A 43 11.14 19.77 -6.53
C THR A 43 10.86 18.56 -7.43
N PRO A 44 9.90 18.59 -8.38
CA PRO A 44 9.64 17.45 -9.27
C PRO A 44 10.87 17.05 -10.12
N ARG A 45 11.69 18.01 -10.54
CA ARG A 45 12.93 17.73 -11.29
C ARG A 45 13.95 17.00 -10.41
N HIS A 46 14.16 17.46 -9.17
CA HIS A 46 15.07 16.80 -8.22
C HIS A 46 14.61 15.38 -7.85
N ILE A 47 13.29 15.15 -7.75
CA ILE A 47 12.73 13.80 -7.56
C ILE A 47 13.12 12.90 -8.72
N ARG A 48 12.89 13.35 -9.96
CA ARG A 48 13.25 12.57 -11.16
C ARG A 48 14.73 12.24 -11.19
N GLU A 49 15.59 13.24 -10.96
CA GLU A 49 17.05 13.07 -10.93
C GLU A 49 17.48 12.06 -9.86
N PHE A 50 16.90 12.14 -8.65
CA PHE A 50 17.16 11.17 -7.58
C PHE A 50 16.76 9.75 -7.99
N LEU A 51 15.53 9.56 -8.47
CA LEU A 51 15.01 8.22 -8.77
C LEU A 51 15.73 7.55 -9.95
N THR A 52 16.18 8.33 -10.93
CA THR A 52 16.82 7.81 -12.15
C THR A 52 18.33 7.68 -12.05
N ASN A 53 19.00 8.56 -11.29
CA ASN A 53 20.47 8.63 -11.27
C ASN A 53 21.10 8.20 -9.94
N ASN A 54 20.33 8.07 -8.85
CA ASN A 54 20.89 7.68 -7.56
C ASN A 54 20.83 6.14 -7.39
N PRO A 55 21.98 5.44 -7.39
CA PRO A 55 22.00 3.99 -7.23
C PRO A 55 21.50 3.53 -5.84
N ASN A 56 21.42 4.45 -4.86
CA ASN A 56 20.95 4.15 -3.51
C ASN A 56 19.47 4.49 -3.29
N ALA A 57 18.75 4.97 -4.31
CA ALA A 57 17.32 5.29 -4.19
C ALA A 57 16.51 4.07 -3.72
N PHE A 58 16.83 2.90 -4.27
CA PHE A 58 16.20 1.63 -3.92
C PHE A 58 17.22 0.72 -3.25
N LYS A 59 16.82 0.10 -2.14
CA LYS A 59 17.67 -0.79 -1.34
C LYS A 59 16.96 -2.11 -1.11
N GLN A 60 17.73 -3.14 -0.79
CA GLN A 60 17.18 -4.42 -0.34
C GLN A 60 16.36 -4.21 0.94
N VAL A 61 15.24 -4.92 1.06
CA VAL A 61 14.49 -4.98 2.31
C VAL A 61 15.34 -5.67 3.38
N GLU A 62 15.29 -5.16 4.60
CA GLU A 62 16.08 -5.68 5.74
C GLU A 62 15.35 -6.80 6.50
N VAL A 63 14.06 -6.98 6.23
CA VAL A 63 13.16 -7.95 6.87
C VAL A 63 12.09 -8.36 5.87
N ASP A 64 11.60 -9.60 6.02
CA ASP A 64 10.56 -10.18 5.19
C ASP A 64 9.16 -9.83 5.73
N ASP A 65 8.92 -8.53 5.94
CA ASP A 65 7.65 -7.93 6.33
C ASP A 65 7.36 -6.71 5.45
N ASP A 66 6.23 -6.04 5.72
CA ASP A 66 5.82 -4.85 5.01
C ASP A 66 5.38 -3.73 5.97
N GLY A 67 5.01 -2.58 5.41
CA GLY A 67 4.34 -1.51 6.11
C GLY A 67 3.52 -0.67 5.13
N CYS A 68 2.94 0.42 5.60
CA CYS A 68 2.22 1.32 4.71
C CYS A 68 3.17 2.09 3.79
N GLY A 69 2.74 2.33 2.55
CA GLY A 69 3.45 3.19 1.58
C GLY A 69 3.45 4.69 1.86
N ASP A 70 3.02 5.11 3.04
CA ASP A 70 2.94 6.51 3.48
C ASP A 70 4.32 7.17 3.51
N GLY A 71 4.41 8.42 3.04
CA GLY A 71 5.66 9.16 2.90
C GLY A 71 6.13 9.88 4.16
N ARG A 72 5.29 9.96 5.20
CA ARG A 72 5.58 10.72 6.42
C ARG A 72 6.69 10.09 7.26
N PRO A 73 7.47 10.91 7.98
CA PRO A 73 8.48 10.42 8.90
C PRO A 73 7.83 9.64 10.06
N TRP A 74 8.53 8.61 10.53
CA TRP A 74 8.14 7.86 11.72
C TRP A 74 8.84 8.41 12.97
N THR A 75 8.19 8.30 14.12
CA THR A 75 8.73 8.69 15.44
C THR A 75 8.93 7.48 16.35
N LYS A 76 8.05 6.47 16.25
CA LYS A 76 8.12 5.23 17.02
C LYS A 76 7.89 4.03 16.13
N VAL A 77 8.42 2.90 16.56
CA VAL A 77 8.17 1.59 15.96
C VAL A 77 7.86 0.62 17.09
N ILE A 78 6.68 0.01 17.03
CA ILE A 78 6.14 -0.83 18.09
C ILE A 78 5.72 -2.19 17.56
N GLN A 79 5.71 -3.20 18.42
CA GLN A 79 5.10 -4.50 18.15
C GLN A 79 4.46 -5.01 19.44
N GLU A 80 3.20 -5.44 19.36
CA GLU A 80 2.55 -6.15 20.46
C GLU A 80 2.92 -7.64 20.38
N TYR A 81 3.25 -8.23 21.53
CA TYR A 81 3.50 -9.67 21.64
C TYR A 81 2.96 -10.18 22.98
N ARG A 82 2.81 -11.51 23.09
CA ARG A 82 2.48 -12.17 24.36
C ARG A 82 3.72 -12.80 24.95
N ASP A 83 3.96 -12.56 26.23
CA ASP A 83 5.06 -13.21 26.96
C ASP A 83 4.74 -14.68 27.30
N GLU A 84 5.67 -15.34 27.99
CA GLU A 84 5.53 -16.74 28.42
C GLU A 84 4.32 -17.00 29.34
N ASN A 85 3.76 -15.96 29.97
CA ASN A 85 2.58 -16.03 30.82
C ASN A 85 1.29 -15.65 30.06
N GLY A 86 1.40 -15.35 28.76
CA GLY A 86 0.30 -14.89 27.92
C GLY A 86 -0.08 -13.42 28.12
N GLU A 87 0.70 -12.65 28.89
CA GLU A 87 0.43 -11.23 29.09
C GLU A 87 0.84 -10.42 27.87
N LYS A 88 0.00 -9.44 27.49
CA LYS A 88 0.31 -8.51 26.40
C LYS A 88 1.47 -7.59 26.82
N LYS A 89 2.50 -7.51 25.98
CA LYS A 89 3.66 -6.62 26.11
C LYS A 89 3.85 -5.83 24.81
N ILE A 90 4.49 -4.67 24.91
CA ILE A 90 4.86 -3.84 23.76
C ILE A 90 6.38 -3.80 23.68
N GLN A 91 6.91 -4.21 22.53
CA GLN A 91 8.31 -4.01 22.19
C GLN A 91 8.49 -2.69 21.45
N LEU A 92 9.44 -1.87 21.90
CA LEU A 92 9.86 -0.65 21.21
C LEU A 92 11.15 -0.92 20.43
N PHE A 93 11.20 -0.50 19.17
CA PHE A 93 12.41 -0.60 18.35
C PHE A 93 13.10 0.75 18.23
N GLY A 94 14.43 0.76 18.41
CA GLY A 94 15.25 1.98 18.30
C GLY A 94 15.46 2.49 16.87
N ARG A 95 15.11 1.69 15.84
CA ARG A 95 15.13 2.12 14.44
C ARG A 95 14.06 1.42 13.62
N SER A 96 13.58 2.10 12.58
CA SER A 96 12.79 1.49 11.53
C SER A 96 13.71 0.80 10.53
N LYS A 97 13.45 -0.49 10.26
CA LYS A 97 14.08 -1.22 9.16
C LYS A 97 13.44 -0.82 7.82
N LEU A 98 14.19 -0.98 6.73
CA LEU A 98 13.67 -0.92 5.37
C LEU A 98 12.79 -2.14 5.11
N ARG A 99 11.51 -1.89 4.87
CA ARG A 99 10.47 -2.90 4.64
C ARG A 99 9.82 -2.65 3.30
N ALA A 100 9.24 -3.70 2.74
CA ALA A 100 8.34 -3.53 1.62
C ALA A 100 7.13 -2.65 2.01
N LYS A 101 6.48 -2.04 1.03
CA LYS A 101 5.43 -1.05 1.26
C LYS A 101 4.18 -1.34 0.44
N VAL A 102 3.04 -1.41 1.09
CA VAL A 102 1.71 -1.53 0.45
C VAL A 102 0.71 -0.65 1.19
N PHE A 103 -0.29 -0.07 0.51
CA PHE A 103 -1.20 0.86 1.18
C PHE A 103 -2.05 0.19 2.27
N GLY A 104 -1.92 0.68 3.51
CA GLY A 104 -2.62 0.15 4.68
C GLY A 104 -1.95 -1.06 5.33
N GLY A 105 -0.83 -1.55 4.78
CA GLY A 105 -0.12 -2.71 5.31
C GLY A 105 -0.68 -4.06 4.85
N GLY A 106 0.10 -5.12 5.08
CA GLY A 106 -0.14 -6.46 4.53
C GLY A 106 -1.46 -7.08 4.97
N LEU A 107 -1.86 -6.95 6.24
CA LEU A 107 -3.13 -7.52 6.73
C LEU A 107 -4.35 -6.91 6.02
N VAL A 108 -4.37 -5.59 5.85
CA VAL A 108 -5.52 -4.91 5.25
C VAL A 108 -5.61 -5.22 3.76
N VAL A 109 -4.46 -5.31 3.09
CA VAL A 109 -4.38 -5.76 1.70
C VAL A 109 -4.84 -7.21 1.56
N ALA A 110 -4.34 -8.11 2.40
CA ALA A 110 -4.69 -9.53 2.36
C ALA A 110 -6.18 -9.77 2.63
N ALA A 111 -6.78 -9.06 3.58
CA ALA A 111 -8.22 -9.12 3.86
C ALA A 111 -9.08 -8.62 2.68
N SER A 112 -8.63 -7.59 1.96
CA SER A 112 -9.29 -7.13 0.74
C SER A 112 -9.24 -8.18 -0.38
N MET A 113 -8.06 -8.78 -0.60
CA MET A 113 -7.87 -9.84 -1.59
C MET A 113 -8.74 -11.07 -1.26
N TRP A 114 -8.80 -11.44 0.03
CA TRP A 114 -9.66 -12.50 0.52
C TRP A 114 -11.12 -12.21 0.17
N ARG A 115 -11.61 -10.99 0.45
CA ARG A 115 -12.96 -10.57 0.08
C ARG A 115 -13.19 -10.67 -1.43
N ALA A 116 -12.23 -10.27 -2.26
CA ALA A 116 -12.34 -10.38 -3.71
C ALA A 116 -12.48 -11.84 -4.20
N ILE A 117 -11.78 -12.78 -3.56
CA ILE A 117 -11.89 -14.22 -3.83
C ILE A 117 -13.26 -14.76 -3.38
N GLN A 118 -13.69 -14.42 -2.16
CA GLN A 118 -14.97 -14.85 -1.59
C GLN A 118 -16.19 -14.26 -2.34
N GLY A 119 -16.01 -13.12 -3.00
CA GLY A 119 -17.05 -12.46 -3.76
C GLY A 119 -17.93 -11.53 -2.91
N ALA A 120 -19.16 -11.32 -3.38
CA ALA A 120 -20.12 -10.44 -2.69
C ALA A 120 -20.35 -10.87 -1.24
N PRO A 121 -20.34 -9.94 -0.27
CA PRO A 121 -20.51 -10.28 1.14
C PRO A 121 -21.93 -10.77 1.42
N GLN A 122 -22.03 -11.84 2.22
CA GLN A 122 -23.28 -12.29 2.84
C GLN A 122 -23.60 -11.43 4.07
N ASP A 123 -24.85 -11.46 4.54
CA ASP A 123 -25.38 -10.50 5.55
C ASP A 123 -24.60 -10.44 6.88
N GLU A 124 -23.92 -11.52 7.28
CA GLU A 124 -23.15 -11.59 8.54
C GLU A 124 -21.65 -11.30 8.36
N GLN A 125 -21.18 -11.15 7.12
CA GLN A 125 -19.76 -10.94 6.84
C GLN A 125 -19.42 -9.45 6.96
N THR A 126 -18.27 -9.16 7.58
CA THR A 126 -17.81 -7.78 7.85
C THR A 126 -16.34 -7.60 7.51
N VAL A 127 -15.91 -6.34 7.40
CA VAL A 127 -14.50 -5.97 7.24
C VAL A 127 -13.67 -6.51 8.41
N GLY A 128 -14.15 -6.34 9.65
CA GLY A 128 -13.46 -6.84 10.83
C GLY A 128 -13.39 -8.37 10.86
N GLY A 129 -14.40 -9.06 10.34
CA GLY A 129 -14.40 -10.52 10.18
C GLY A 129 -13.32 -10.99 9.20
N ASP A 130 -13.23 -10.37 8.02
CA ASP A 130 -12.20 -10.72 7.03
C ASP A 130 -10.78 -10.46 7.55
N ARG A 131 -10.59 -9.35 8.27
CA ARG A 131 -9.30 -9.03 8.89
C ARG A 131 -8.95 -9.99 10.03
N ALA A 132 -9.92 -10.38 10.87
CA ALA A 132 -9.68 -11.35 11.92
C ALA A 132 -9.31 -12.72 11.33
N PHE A 133 -10.01 -13.16 10.30
CA PHE A 133 -9.71 -14.40 9.57
C PHE A 133 -8.30 -14.35 8.99
N MET A 134 -7.97 -13.31 8.22
CA MET A 134 -6.65 -13.20 7.60
C MET A 134 -5.52 -12.99 8.62
N ALA A 135 -5.77 -12.32 9.74
CA ALA A 135 -4.78 -12.21 10.81
C ALA A 135 -4.40 -13.59 11.38
N SER A 136 -5.40 -14.46 11.61
CA SER A 136 -5.16 -15.85 12.05
C SER A 136 -4.36 -16.61 11.01
N LYS A 137 -4.80 -16.58 9.74
CA LYS A 137 -4.17 -17.35 8.66
C LYS A 137 -2.76 -16.89 8.33
N LEU A 138 -2.48 -15.59 8.32
CA LEU A 138 -1.13 -15.07 8.13
C LEU A 138 -0.22 -15.45 9.30
N SER A 139 -0.74 -15.43 10.54
CA SER A 139 0.03 -15.88 11.70
C SER A 139 0.33 -17.38 11.65
N GLU A 140 -0.64 -18.23 11.28
CA GLU A 140 -0.46 -19.68 11.09
C GLU A 140 0.56 -19.99 10.00
N ALA A 141 0.56 -19.20 8.92
CA ALA A 141 1.50 -19.33 7.81
C ALA A 141 2.86 -18.65 8.05
N GLU A 142 3.09 -18.09 9.26
CA GLU A 142 4.27 -17.28 9.61
C GLU A 142 4.56 -16.14 8.61
N PHE A 143 3.53 -15.61 7.97
CA PHE A 143 3.65 -14.53 7.00
C PHE A 143 3.57 -13.18 7.72
N SER A 144 4.73 -12.55 7.91
CA SER A 144 4.84 -11.28 8.63
C SER A 144 4.28 -10.11 7.82
N HIS A 145 3.65 -9.15 8.51
CA HIS A 145 3.12 -7.91 7.92
C HIS A 145 3.28 -6.74 8.89
N GLY A 146 3.10 -5.52 8.40
CA GLY A 146 3.14 -4.33 9.23
C GLY A 146 2.10 -3.29 8.85
N ALA A 147 2.08 -2.17 9.58
CA ALA A 147 1.17 -1.05 9.34
C ALA A 147 1.75 0.26 9.90
N HIS A 148 0.93 1.32 9.94
CA HIS A 148 1.22 2.49 10.74
C HIS A 148 -0.03 3.05 11.45
N SER A 149 0.22 3.79 12.52
CA SER A 149 -0.65 4.83 13.08
C SER A 149 0.01 6.20 12.86
N ASP A 150 -0.63 7.30 13.23
CA ASP A 150 0.02 8.62 13.28
C ASP A 150 -0.28 9.40 14.57
N ASP A 151 0.30 10.59 14.67
CA ASP A 151 0.12 11.57 15.75
C ASP A 151 -1.19 12.39 15.66
N HIS A 152 -2.01 12.13 14.64
CA HIS A 152 -3.33 12.73 14.43
C HIS A 152 -4.47 11.72 14.63
N ALA A 153 -4.16 10.49 15.05
CA ALA A 153 -5.13 9.45 15.30
C ALA A 153 -6.04 9.84 16.49
N GLU A 154 -7.30 10.12 16.18
CA GLU A 154 -8.31 10.53 17.15
C GLU A 154 -9.64 9.78 16.95
N GLY A 155 -10.33 9.51 18.06
CA GLY A 155 -11.63 8.84 18.06
C GLY A 155 -11.55 7.42 17.47
N GLU A 156 -12.26 7.21 16.35
CA GLU A 156 -12.35 5.92 15.66
C GLU A 156 -11.33 5.75 14.53
N ASN A 157 -10.47 6.75 14.29
CA ASN A 157 -9.44 6.71 13.26
C ASN A 157 -8.10 6.22 13.83
N CYS A 158 -7.32 5.53 13.01
CA CYS A 158 -5.96 5.11 13.34
C CYS A 158 -4.87 5.99 12.70
N GLY A 159 -5.23 6.99 11.88
CA GLY A 159 -4.26 7.85 11.22
C GLY A 159 -3.74 7.31 9.89
N CYS A 160 -4.20 6.13 9.47
CA CYS A 160 -3.88 5.57 8.17
C CYS A 160 -5.02 5.79 7.18
N GLY A 161 -4.84 6.70 6.22
CA GLY A 161 -5.87 7.01 5.22
C GLY A 161 -6.36 5.80 4.41
N ALA A 162 -5.50 4.80 4.21
CA ALA A 162 -5.87 3.55 3.53
C ALA A 162 -6.75 2.62 4.38
N ILE A 163 -6.80 2.83 5.70
CA ILE A 163 -7.63 2.07 6.64
C ILE A 163 -8.87 2.88 7.00
N ASP A 164 -8.69 4.13 7.42
CA ASP A 164 -9.76 5.00 7.92
C ASP A 164 -10.79 5.35 6.84
N LYS A 165 -10.39 5.35 5.57
CA LYS A 165 -11.26 5.67 4.43
C LYS A 165 -11.74 4.44 3.66
N TYR A 166 -11.69 3.24 4.22
CA TYR A 166 -11.98 2.01 3.47
C TYR A 166 -13.37 2.02 2.74
N PRO A 167 -14.47 2.48 3.36
CA PRO A 167 -15.76 2.60 2.65
C PRO A 167 -15.71 3.58 1.47
N VAL A 168 -14.99 4.70 1.63
CA VAL A 168 -14.83 5.73 0.58
C VAL A 168 -13.96 5.19 -0.55
N ILE A 169 -12.85 4.52 -0.24
CA ILE A 169 -11.98 3.85 -1.21
C ILE A 169 -12.78 2.85 -2.05
N THR A 170 -13.69 2.09 -1.42
CA THR A 170 -14.54 1.13 -2.12
C THR A 170 -15.46 1.82 -3.12
N THR A 171 -16.11 2.90 -2.71
CA THR A 171 -16.96 3.71 -3.59
C THR A 171 -16.14 4.34 -4.73
N ASN A 172 -14.93 4.82 -4.42
CA ASN A 172 -14.06 5.46 -5.40
C ASN A 172 -13.47 4.50 -6.42
N ALA A 173 -13.27 3.22 -6.07
CA ALA A 173 -12.90 2.19 -7.04
C ALA A 173 -13.95 2.08 -8.17
N ILE A 174 -15.24 2.20 -7.83
CA ILE A 174 -16.34 2.19 -8.80
C ILE A 174 -16.41 3.51 -9.55
N LYS A 175 -16.37 4.64 -8.82
CA LYS A 175 -16.45 5.99 -9.37
C LYS A 175 -15.40 6.24 -10.44
N TYR A 176 -14.16 5.80 -10.19
CA TYR A 176 -13.02 5.97 -11.07
C TYR A 176 -12.71 4.73 -11.91
N ARG A 177 -13.66 3.79 -12.05
CA ARG A 177 -13.45 2.53 -12.77
C ARG A 177 -12.83 2.71 -14.17
N PRO A 178 -13.28 3.63 -15.05
CA PRO A 178 -12.64 3.84 -16.35
C PRO A 178 -11.17 4.25 -16.26
N GLN A 179 -10.85 5.16 -15.34
CA GLN A 179 -9.49 5.66 -15.14
C GLN A 179 -8.59 4.62 -14.49
N ILE A 180 -9.11 3.89 -13.50
CA ILE A 180 -8.42 2.75 -12.88
C ILE A 180 -8.14 1.68 -13.92
N THR A 181 -9.11 1.34 -14.79
CA THR A 181 -8.91 0.36 -15.86
C THR A 181 -7.81 0.80 -16.82
N SER A 182 -7.78 2.07 -17.21
CA SER A 182 -6.71 2.63 -18.06
C SER A 182 -5.33 2.56 -17.38
N ALA A 183 -5.26 2.80 -16.07
CA ALA A 183 -4.03 2.64 -15.30
C ALA A 183 -3.61 1.16 -15.16
N LEU A 184 -4.57 0.24 -15.02
CA LEU A 184 -4.31 -1.19 -15.01
C LEU A 184 -3.73 -1.69 -16.34
N GLU A 185 -4.20 -1.19 -17.49
CA GLU A 185 -3.62 -1.50 -18.80
C GLU A 185 -2.13 -1.17 -18.83
N ALA A 186 -1.73 0.00 -18.30
CA ALA A 186 -0.33 0.39 -18.22
C ALA A 186 0.48 -0.46 -17.22
N LEU A 187 -0.12 -0.90 -16.10
CA LEU A 187 0.56 -1.71 -15.09
C LEU A 187 0.73 -3.16 -15.51
N TYR A 188 -0.30 -3.78 -16.09
CA TYR A 188 -0.25 -5.15 -16.60
C TYR A 188 0.49 -5.27 -17.94
N GLY A 189 0.47 -4.24 -18.78
CA GLY A 189 1.00 -4.32 -20.14
C GLY A 189 0.32 -5.46 -20.92
N ASP A 190 1.14 -6.33 -21.53
CA ASP A 190 0.66 -7.44 -22.35
C ASP A 190 -0.20 -8.47 -21.58
N GLU A 191 -0.10 -8.50 -20.25
CA GLU A 191 -0.91 -9.41 -19.42
C GLU A 191 -2.35 -8.93 -19.21
N PHE A 192 -2.69 -7.69 -19.59
CA PHE A 192 -3.99 -7.08 -19.27
C PHE A 192 -5.17 -7.89 -19.80
N GLU A 193 -5.17 -8.23 -21.10
CA GLU A 193 -6.28 -8.96 -21.72
C GLU A 193 -6.48 -10.36 -21.09
N GLY A 194 -5.40 -10.99 -20.62
CA GLY A 194 -5.46 -12.28 -19.92
C GLY A 194 -6.02 -12.22 -18.50
N ASN A 195 -6.17 -11.02 -17.93
CA ASN A 195 -6.68 -10.78 -16.56
C ASN A 195 -8.01 -10.02 -16.54
N LYS A 196 -8.57 -9.71 -17.72
CA LYS A 196 -9.76 -8.86 -17.84
C LYS A 196 -10.98 -9.42 -17.11
N SER A 197 -11.20 -10.73 -17.18
CA SER A 197 -12.31 -11.39 -16.48
C SER A 197 -12.22 -11.22 -14.96
N GLU A 198 -11.02 -11.35 -14.40
CA GLU A 198 -10.76 -11.23 -12.97
C GLU A 198 -10.88 -9.77 -12.52
N ILE A 199 -10.36 -8.82 -13.31
CA ILE A 199 -10.53 -7.37 -13.07
C ILE A 199 -12.03 -7.01 -13.01
N GLU A 200 -12.82 -7.49 -13.97
CA GLU A 200 -14.26 -7.26 -14.02
C GLU A 200 -14.99 -7.90 -12.83
N GLN A 201 -14.59 -9.11 -12.43
CA GLN A 201 -15.13 -9.77 -11.25
C GLN A 201 -14.84 -8.96 -9.98
N VAL A 202 -13.60 -8.46 -9.82
CA VAL A 202 -13.24 -7.62 -8.67
C VAL A 202 -14.10 -6.35 -8.65
N PHE A 203 -14.25 -5.62 -9.75
CA PHE A 203 -15.17 -4.47 -9.77
C PHE A 203 -16.60 -4.84 -9.37
N GLY A 204 -17.09 -6.01 -9.79
CA GLY A 204 -18.39 -6.54 -9.35
C GLY A 204 -18.47 -6.75 -7.82
N VAL A 205 -17.38 -7.19 -7.18
CA VAL A 205 -17.29 -7.26 -5.71
C VAL A 205 -17.38 -5.88 -5.08
N TYR A 206 -16.63 -4.89 -5.59
CA TYR A 206 -16.69 -3.51 -5.09
C TYR A 206 -18.12 -2.94 -5.22
N GLU A 207 -18.81 -3.20 -6.33
CA GLU A 207 -20.20 -2.80 -6.52
C GLU A 207 -21.16 -3.43 -5.51
N ALA A 208 -20.92 -4.68 -5.11
CA ALA A 208 -21.69 -5.35 -4.07
C ALA A 208 -21.38 -4.78 -2.68
N LEU A 209 -20.10 -4.55 -2.38
CA LEU A 209 -19.64 -3.94 -1.11
C LEU A 209 -20.26 -2.55 -0.92
N ALA A 210 -20.22 -1.69 -1.95
CA ALA A 210 -20.78 -0.34 -1.90
C ALA A 210 -22.30 -0.29 -1.64
N LYS A 211 -23.02 -1.41 -1.89
CA LYS A 211 -24.45 -1.55 -1.61
C LYS A 211 -24.73 -2.18 -0.24
N ASN A 212 -23.72 -2.79 0.39
CA ASN A 212 -23.86 -3.48 1.66
C ASN A 212 -23.39 -2.60 2.83
N ASN A 213 -24.35 -1.91 3.46
CA ASN A 213 -24.08 -1.07 4.62
C ASN A 213 -23.62 -1.86 5.86
N GLY A 214 -23.95 -3.16 5.95
CA GLY A 214 -23.59 -4.02 7.08
C GLY A 214 -22.11 -4.43 7.06
N TYR A 215 -21.55 -4.65 5.87
CA TYR A 215 -20.16 -5.10 5.72
C TYR A 215 -19.14 -4.13 6.34
N PHE A 216 -19.41 -2.82 6.27
CA PHE A 216 -18.53 -1.78 6.80
C PHE A 216 -18.84 -1.36 8.25
N ALA A 217 -19.78 -2.02 8.93
CA ALA A 217 -20.24 -1.61 10.26
C ALA A 217 -19.12 -1.58 11.32
N ASP A 218 -18.07 -2.38 11.12
CA ASP A 218 -16.91 -2.52 12.01
C ASP A 218 -15.58 -2.07 11.35
N ALA A 219 -15.66 -1.28 10.27
CA ALA A 219 -14.49 -0.86 9.49
C ALA A 219 -13.69 0.29 10.13
N SER A 220 -13.85 0.56 11.44
CA SER A 220 -13.16 1.69 12.08
C SER A 220 -11.65 1.50 12.13
N GLY A 221 -10.91 2.60 11.97
CA GLY A 221 -9.45 2.60 12.05
C GLY A 221 -8.94 2.02 13.37
N ARG A 222 -9.53 2.45 14.49
CA ARG A 222 -9.17 1.98 15.82
C ARG A 222 -9.30 0.47 15.95
N GLN A 223 -10.44 -0.10 15.56
CA GLN A 223 -10.65 -1.55 15.62
C GLN A 223 -9.70 -2.30 14.68
N SER A 224 -9.45 -1.75 13.49
CA SER A 224 -8.45 -2.28 12.54
C SER A 224 -7.07 -2.35 13.18
N MET A 225 -6.65 -1.29 13.86
CA MET A 225 -5.34 -1.21 14.50
C MET A 225 -5.21 -2.17 15.67
N GLU A 226 -6.27 -2.39 16.45
CA GLU A 226 -6.31 -3.42 17.50
C GLU A 226 -6.09 -4.82 16.93
N GLN A 227 -6.69 -5.15 15.79
CA GLN A 227 -6.48 -6.43 15.10
C GLN A 227 -5.06 -6.55 14.54
N ILE A 228 -4.54 -5.48 13.93
CA ILE A 228 -3.17 -5.41 13.41
C ILE A 228 -2.16 -5.64 14.53
N LEU A 229 -2.26 -4.91 15.64
CA LEU A 229 -1.38 -5.10 16.79
C LEU A 229 -1.52 -6.50 17.37
N GLY A 230 -2.76 -6.98 17.56
CA GLY A 230 -3.04 -8.31 18.09
C GLY A 230 -2.50 -9.46 17.22
N SER A 231 -2.29 -9.23 15.92
CA SER A 231 -1.66 -10.19 14.99
C SER A 231 -0.14 -10.27 15.10
N GLY A 232 0.49 -9.45 15.96
CA GLY A 232 1.94 -9.39 16.10
C GLY A 232 2.63 -8.53 15.04
N ALA A 233 1.89 -7.70 14.32
CA ALA A 233 2.43 -6.84 13.27
C ALA A 233 3.38 -5.76 13.85
N VAL A 234 4.39 -5.37 13.07
CA VAL A 234 5.20 -4.19 13.40
C VAL A 234 4.49 -2.93 12.90
N VAL A 235 4.23 -2.00 13.81
CA VAL A 235 3.50 -0.76 13.54
C VAL A 235 4.41 0.45 13.72
N LYS A 236 4.44 1.36 12.74
CA LYS A 236 5.12 2.66 12.87
C LYS A 236 4.13 3.71 13.38
N GLU A 237 4.58 4.62 14.23
CA GLU A 237 3.85 5.86 14.54
C GLU A 237 4.44 6.97 13.68
N LEU A 238 3.64 7.54 12.77
CA LEU A 238 4.06 8.61 11.86
C LEU A 238 3.79 9.98 12.48
N GLN A 239 4.48 11.01 11.97
CA GLN A 239 4.32 12.38 12.44
C GLN A 239 4.10 13.36 11.29
N GLY A 240 3.24 14.34 11.55
CA GLY A 240 3.04 15.49 10.70
C GLY A 240 2.03 15.24 9.57
N HIS A 241 2.01 16.16 8.61
CA HIS A 241 1.01 16.17 7.54
C HIS A 241 1.53 15.49 6.27
N HIS A 242 0.57 14.95 5.52
CA HIS A 242 0.79 14.46 4.17
C HIS A 242 1.20 15.61 3.23
N ILE A 243 2.35 15.45 2.60
CA ILE A 243 2.82 16.33 1.55
C ILE A 243 3.43 15.53 0.40
N GLU A 244 2.94 14.31 0.15
CA GLU A 244 3.52 13.47 -0.89
C GLU A 244 3.50 14.17 -2.25
N GLU A 245 4.63 14.11 -2.96
CA GLU A 245 4.78 14.76 -4.26
C GLU A 245 4.79 13.78 -5.43
N THR A 246 4.88 12.49 -5.15
CA THR A 246 4.98 11.46 -6.18
C THR A 246 4.50 10.12 -5.66
N ILE A 247 4.08 9.27 -6.60
CA ILE A 247 3.78 7.87 -6.36
C ILE A 247 4.87 7.04 -7.05
N ILE A 248 5.50 6.14 -6.30
CA ILE A 248 6.54 5.25 -6.80
C ILE A 248 6.00 3.82 -6.74
N ILE A 249 6.01 3.17 -7.89
CA ILE A 249 5.60 1.78 -8.09
C ILE A 249 6.86 0.97 -8.36
N ASN A 250 7.20 0.05 -7.47
CA ASN A 250 8.40 -0.77 -7.57
C ASN A 250 8.04 -2.24 -7.82
N ASP A 251 8.38 -2.74 -9.01
CA ASP A 251 8.17 -4.14 -9.42
C ASP A 251 9.37 -5.03 -9.09
N VAL A 252 10.51 -4.44 -8.69
CA VAL A 252 11.75 -5.20 -8.47
C VAL A 252 11.73 -5.86 -7.10
N GLU A 253 11.59 -7.18 -7.12
CA GLU A 253 11.50 -8.04 -5.95
C GLU A 253 12.63 -7.84 -4.94
N GLY A 254 12.28 -7.91 -3.65
CA GLY A 254 13.23 -7.79 -2.54
C GLY A 254 13.75 -6.37 -2.30
N THR A 255 13.32 -5.38 -3.08
CA THR A 255 13.78 -4.00 -2.92
C THR A 255 12.65 -3.06 -2.52
N THR A 256 13.00 -1.89 -1.97
CA THR A 256 12.06 -0.82 -1.64
C THR A 256 12.75 0.54 -1.73
N LEU A 257 11.95 1.61 -1.82
CA LEU A 257 12.47 2.98 -1.71
C LEU A 257 12.93 3.26 -0.28
N ASP A 258 14.13 3.84 -0.15
CA ASP A 258 14.59 4.46 1.10
C ASP A 258 13.97 5.87 1.22
N GLN A 259 12.76 5.95 1.79
CA GLN A 259 12.01 7.20 1.94
C GLN A 259 12.77 8.24 2.78
N GLN A 260 13.57 7.82 3.76
CA GLN A 260 14.36 8.76 4.56
C GLN A 260 15.46 9.40 3.71
N LEU A 261 16.22 8.58 2.98
CA LEU A 261 17.24 9.07 2.07
C LEU A 261 16.65 9.94 0.95
N PHE A 262 15.49 9.55 0.42
CA PHE A 262 14.72 10.32 -0.55
C PHE A 262 14.40 11.72 -0.01
N THR A 263 13.79 11.80 1.17
CA THR A 263 13.46 13.09 1.81
C THR A 263 14.71 13.93 2.02
N GLU A 264 15.79 13.34 2.54
CA GLU A 264 17.04 14.07 2.84
C GLU A 264 17.71 14.62 1.58
N ILE A 265 17.85 13.82 0.53
CA ILE A 265 18.58 14.23 -0.68
C ILE A 265 17.76 15.22 -1.51
N VAL A 266 16.48 14.92 -1.77
CA VAL A 266 15.65 15.78 -2.64
C VAL A 266 15.42 17.14 -1.98
N LYS A 267 15.17 17.18 -0.67
CA LYS A 267 15.06 18.44 0.07
C LYS A 267 16.32 19.29 -0.08
N ASN A 268 17.50 18.70 0.04
CA ASN A 268 18.75 19.46 0.02
C ASN A 268 19.24 19.84 -1.38
N ALA A 269 18.67 19.25 -2.45
CA ALA A 269 19.02 19.59 -3.82
C ALA A 269 18.66 21.05 -4.20
N GLY A 270 17.69 21.67 -3.53
CA GLY A 270 17.26 23.05 -3.78
C GLY A 270 18.16 24.17 -3.21
N GLY A 271 19.26 23.83 -2.52
CA GLY A 271 20.17 24.82 -1.91
C GLY A 271 19.43 25.77 -0.96
N ASP A 272 19.58 27.08 -1.19
CA ASP A 272 18.94 28.14 -0.38
C ASP A 272 17.42 28.20 -0.57
N HIS A 273 16.89 27.64 -1.66
CA HIS A 273 15.46 27.56 -1.98
C HIS A 273 14.95 26.13 -1.82
N ARG A 274 15.26 25.50 -0.68
CA ARG A 274 14.83 24.14 -0.39
C ARG A 274 13.40 24.07 0.14
N PRO A 275 12.62 23.02 -0.22
CA PRO A 275 11.34 22.74 0.42
C PRO A 275 11.52 22.44 1.91
N ARG A 276 10.45 22.56 2.70
CA ARG A 276 10.52 22.28 4.15
C ARG A 276 10.71 20.78 4.44
N ILE A 277 10.02 19.95 3.67
CA ILE A 277 10.02 18.49 3.71
C ILE A 277 9.64 17.99 2.31
N VAL A 278 10.02 16.76 1.99
CA VAL A 278 9.68 16.08 0.73
C VAL A 278 9.22 14.66 1.07
N GLN A 279 8.14 14.17 0.49
CA GLN A 279 7.56 12.86 0.79
C GLN A 279 7.13 12.11 -0.48
N ALA A 280 7.29 10.79 -0.51
CA ALA A 280 6.79 9.98 -1.61
C ALA A 280 5.91 8.85 -1.10
N PHE A 281 4.79 8.63 -1.77
CA PHE A 281 4.11 7.35 -1.67
C PHE A 281 4.97 6.29 -2.37
N SER A 282 5.21 5.17 -1.71
CA SER A 282 5.96 4.05 -2.28
C SER A 282 5.17 2.77 -2.16
N ILE A 283 5.03 2.05 -3.26
CA ILE A 283 4.28 0.81 -3.36
C ILE A 283 5.17 -0.24 -4.02
N ASP A 284 5.49 -1.28 -3.27
CA ASP A 284 6.24 -2.43 -3.71
C ASP A 284 5.25 -3.48 -4.26
N VAL A 285 4.97 -3.40 -5.55
CA VAL A 285 3.99 -4.26 -6.23
C VAL A 285 4.39 -5.73 -6.19
N TRP A 286 5.70 -6.00 -6.19
CA TRP A 286 6.22 -7.36 -5.96
C TRP A 286 5.77 -7.94 -4.62
N ARG A 287 5.67 -7.11 -3.57
CA ARG A 287 5.17 -7.54 -2.26
C ARG A 287 3.66 -7.75 -2.30
N GLY A 288 2.92 -6.91 -3.02
CA GLY A 288 1.50 -7.14 -3.31
C GLY A 288 1.25 -8.48 -3.98
N ARG A 289 2.12 -8.88 -4.93
CA ARG A 289 2.08 -10.21 -5.56
C ARG A 289 2.37 -11.34 -4.56
N ALA A 290 3.38 -11.19 -3.71
CA ALA A 290 3.68 -12.18 -2.67
C ALA A 290 2.51 -12.36 -1.67
N ILE A 291 1.80 -11.27 -1.33
CA ILE A 291 0.59 -11.34 -0.52
C ILE A 291 -0.53 -12.06 -1.30
N ALA A 292 -0.71 -11.75 -2.58
CA ALA A 292 -1.72 -12.41 -3.43
C ALA A 292 -1.48 -13.93 -3.52
N ASP A 293 -0.21 -14.35 -3.70
CA ASP A 293 0.18 -15.77 -3.70
C ASP A 293 -0.17 -16.43 -2.36
N LYS A 294 0.16 -15.78 -1.24
CA LYS A 294 -0.17 -16.31 0.10
C LYS A 294 -1.68 -16.41 0.34
N VAL A 295 -2.45 -15.40 -0.05
CA VAL A 295 -3.92 -15.41 0.09
C VAL A 295 -4.54 -16.50 -0.79
N ALA A 296 -3.99 -16.73 -1.99
CA ALA A 296 -4.42 -17.81 -2.86
C ALA A 296 -4.13 -19.20 -2.28
N GLU A 297 -2.95 -19.41 -1.70
CA GLU A 297 -2.62 -20.64 -0.97
C GLU A 297 -3.65 -20.93 0.14
N ILE A 298 -3.94 -19.91 0.97
CA ILE A 298 -4.96 -20.00 2.03
C ILE A 298 -6.34 -20.33 1.43
N ALA A 299 -6.73 -19.71 0.32
CA ALA A 299 -8.00 -20.01 -0.32
C ALA A 299 -8.11 -21.46 -0.82
N GLN A 300 -7.02 -22.02 -1.32
CA GLN A 300 -6.98 -23.42 -1.76
C GLN A 300 -7.00 -24.41 -0.60
N GLU A 301 -6.44 -24.05 0.56
CA GLU A 301 -6.53 -24.83 1.78
C GLU A 301 -7.96 -24.87 2.34
N GLU A 302 -8.66 -23.73 2.28
CA GLU A 302 -10.06 -23.62 2.74
C GLU A 302 -11.06 -24.27 1.76
N ASP A 303 -10.81 -24.18 0.45
CA ASP A 303 -11.61 -24.83 -0.58
C ASP A 303 -10.73 -25.40 -1.69
N THR A 304 -10.46 -26.71 -1.59
CA THR A 304 -9.64 -27.45 -2.57
C THR A 304 -10.21 -27.49 -3.99
N THR A 305 -11.43 -27.01 -4.21
CA THR A 305 -12.06 -26.98 -5.54
C THR A 305 -11.75 -25.71 -6.33
N VAL A 306 -11.18 -24.67 -5.69
CA VAL A 306 -10.86 -23.41 -6.37
C VAL A 306 -9.64 -23.57 -7.28
N ASP A 307 -9.69 -22.92 -8.46
CA ASP A 307 -8.54 -22.85 -9.37
C ASP A 307 -7.50 -21.86 -8.82
N GLY A 308 -6.37 -22.41 -8.36
CA GLY A 308 -5.22 -21.66 -7.83
C GLY A 308 -4.76 -20.51 -8.73
N ARG A 309 -4.70 -20.73 -10.04
CA ARG A 309 -4.25 -19.68 -10.97
C ARG A 309 -5.25 -18.53 -11.04
N ARG A 310 -6.54 -18.85 -11.03
CA ARG A 310 -7.61 -17.86 -11.05
C ARG A 310 -7.65 -17.06 -9.76
N VAL A 311 -7.50 -17.69 -8.59
CA VAL A 311 -7.54 -16.97 -7.30
C VAL A 311 -6.34 -16.04 -7.11
N ILE A 312 -5.14 -16.41 -7.58
CA ILE A 312 -3.98 -15.50 -7.61
C ILE A 312 -4.28 -14.26 -8.46
N ARG A 313 -4.86 -14.45 -9.66
CA ARG A 313 -5.22 -13.34 -10.55
C ARG A 313 -6.29 -12.43 -9.93
N LEU A 314 -7.28 -13.00 -9.25
CA LEU A 314 -8.30 -12.21 -8.53
C LEU A 314 -7.70 -11.40 -7.39
N ALA A 315 -6.87 -12.01 -6.54
CA ALA A 315 -6.19 -11.33 -5.45
C ALA A 315 -5.28 -10.20 -5.97
N TYR A 316 -4.49 -10.47 -7.01
CA TYR A 316 -3.60 -9.46 -7.57
C TYR A 316 -4.35 -8.35 -8.31
N ALA A 317 -5.46 -8.65 -8.97
CA ALA A 317 -6.35 -7.63 -9.52
C ALA A 317 -6.93 -6.71 -8.44
N ASP A 318 -7.41 -7.28 -7.32
CA ASP A 318 -7.86 -6.49 -6.16
C ASP A 318 -6.76 -5.60 -5.61
N PHE A 319 -5.55 -6.11 -5.45
CA PHE A 319 -4.42 -5.31 -4.98
C PHE A 319 -4.19 -4.05 -5.81
N LEU A 320 -4.15 -4.19 -7.13
CA LEU A 320 -3.89 -3.06 -8.03
C LEU A 320 -5.08 -2.10 -8.07
N ILE A 321 -6.31 -2.62 -8.15
CA ILE A 321 -7.54 -1.80 -8.11
C ILE A 321 -7.59 -0.99 -6.82
N ARG A 322 -7.39 -1.64 -5.67
CA ARG A 322 -7.38 -1.01 -4.35
C ARG A 322 -6.27 0.03 -4.25
N THR A 323 -5.07 -0.28 -4.72
CA THR A 323 -3.92 0.63 -4.70
C THR A 323 -4.23 1.93 -5.47
N LEU A 324 -4.80 1.81 -6.66
CA LEU A 324 -5.22 2.95 -7.49
C LEU A 324 -6.41 3.70 -6.85
N ALA A 325 -7.37 3.00 -6.24
CA ALA A 325 -8.49 3.61 -5.55
C ALA A 325 -8.06 4.37 -4.28
N VAL A 326 -7.07 3.86 -3.53
CA VAL A 326 -6.43 4.58 -2.42
C VAL A 326 -5.79 5.86 -2.94
N ALA A 327 -5.00 5.79 -4.01
CA ALA A 327 -4.38 6.97 -4.61
C ALA A 327 -5.43 8.01 -5.05
N GLY A 328 -6.50 7.59 -5.73
CA GLY A 328 -7.61 8.47 -6.12
C GLY A 328 -8.42 9.03 -4.93
N THR A 329 -8.40 8.37 -3.78
CA THR A 329 -9.11 8.85 -2.57
C THR A 329 -8.26 9.83 -1.75
N LEU A 330 -6.94 9.66 -1.75
CA LEU A 330 -6.03 10.46 -0.92
C LEU A 330 -5.44 11.67 -1.67
N THR A 331 -5.30 11.56 -2.99
CA THR A 331 -4.66 12.59 -3.82
C THR A 331 -5.66 13.35 -4.69
N ALA A 332 -5.25 14.52 -5.16
CA ALA A 332 -5.97 15.28 -6.18
C ALA A 332 -5.76 14.72 -7.61
N GLY A 333 -4.99 13.65 -7.76
CA GLY A 333 -4.67 13.01 -9.05
C GLY A 333 -3.53 13.66 -9.82
N ASP A 334 -2.81 14.63 -9.24
CA ASP A 334 -1.75 15.41 -9.90
C ASP A 334 -0.31 15.05 -9.45
N LEU A 335 -0.14 13.95 -8.71
CA LEU A 335 1.17 13.44 -8.29
C LEU A 335 1.80 12.61 -9.42
N PRO A 336 2.96 12.99 -9.97
CA PRO A 336 3.66 12.18 -10.95
C PRO A 336 3.89 10.74 -10.49
N VAL A 337 3.74 9.78 -11.40
CA VAL A 337 3.92 8.35 -11.12
C VAL A 337 5.19 7.84 -11.78
N TYR A 338 6.08 7.24 -10.98
CA TYR A 338 7.28 6.55 -11.45
C TYR A 338 7.14 5.05 -11.25
N ARG A 339 7.52 4.28 -12.26
CA ARG A 339 7.54 2.83 -12.23
C ARG A 339 8.98 2.33 -12.33
N ARG A 340 9.36 1.41 -11.45
CA ARG A 340 10.66 0.74 -11.47
C ARG A 340 10.49 -0.72 -11.86
N THR A 341 11.13 -1.14 -12.95
CA THR A 341 11.08 -2.49 -13.52
C THR A 341 12.48 -3.04 -13.78
N THR A 342 12.61 -4.34 -13.99
CA THR A 342 13.81 -4.94 -14.59
C THR A 342 13.68 -4.95 -16.11
N GLN A 343 14.80 -4.76 -16.82
CA GLN A 343 14.89 -4.92 -18.29
C GLN A 343 15.00 -6.39 -18.72
#